data_AF-A0A8J4WTE6-F1
#
_entry.id   AF-A0A8J4WTE6-F1
#
_cell.length_a   1.000
_cell.length_b   1.000
_cell.length_c   1.000
_cell.angle_alpha   90.00
_cell.angle_beta   90.00
_cell.angle_gamma   90.00
#
_symmetry.space_group_name_H-M   'P 1'
#
loop_
_entity.id
_entity.type
_entity.pdbx_description
1 polymer ?
#
loop_
_entity_poly.entity_id
_entity_poly.type
_entity_poly.pdbx_seq_one_letter_code
_entity_poly.pdbx_strand_id
1 'polypeptide(L)'
;MEPWPAVAWFLMLTFIADWLKTARSRDFTKKDIIFLHPSTTPYPGGFKCFTCEDAVDNYECNRWALDVYCPKETKYCYTHHKLDWSGNTVSVTKRCVSLENCLTTGCTDMDPEGFR
;
A
#
# COMPACT_ATOMS: atom_id res chain seq x y z
N MET A 1 12.42 48.80 -44.15
CA MET A 1 11.33 47.90 -43.68
C MET A 1 11.41 47.93 -42.16
N GLU A 2 10.45 48.57 -41.49
CA GLU A 2 10.44 48.68 -40.02
C GLU A 2 10.50 47.27 -39.39
N PRO A 3 11.43 46.96 -38.48
CA PRO A 3 11.62 45.61 -37.93
C PRO A 3 10.53 45.22 -36.92
N TRP A 4 9.72 46.17 -36.47
CA TRP A 4 8.66 45.97 -35.47
C TRP A 4 7.64 44.85 -35.75
N PRO A 5 7.13 44.66 -36.99
CA PRO A 5 6.18 43.59 -37.27
C PRO A 5 6.80 42.20 -37.09
N ALA A 6 8.08 42.05 -37.46
CA ALA A 6 8.80 40.78 -37.31
C ALA A 6 9.06 40.45 -35.85
N VAL A 7 9.45 41.46 -35.05
CA VAL A 7 9.66 41.31 -33.60
C VAL A 7 8.35 40.97 -32.89
N ALA A 8 7.26 41.67 -33.21
CA ALA A 8 5.94 41.39 -32.63
C ALA A 8 5.45 39.97 -32.97
N TRP A 9 5.66 39.52 -34.21
CA TRP A 9 5.27 38.17 -34.60
C TRP A 9 6.09 37.10 -33.88
N PHE A 10 7.39 37.31 -33.71
CA PHE A 10 8.24 36.39 -32.95
C PHE A 10 7.78 36.29 -31.49
N LEU A 11 7.49 37.44 -30.85
CA LEU A 11 6.97 37.47 -29.48
C LEU A 11 5.63 36.73 -29.35
N MET A 12 4.70 36.95 -30.29
CA MET A 12 3.43 36.23 -30.30
C MET A 12 3.61 34.72 -30.46
N LEU A 13 4.49 34.27 -31.36
CA LEU A 13 4.78 32.84 -31.55
C LEU A 13 5.42 32.22 -30.31
N THR A 14 6.31 32.93 -29.62
CA THR A 14 6.91 32.45 -28.36
C THR A 14 5.87 32.31 -27.26
N PHE A 15 4.95 33.28 -27.12
CA PHE A 15 3.85 33.21 -26.16
C PHE A 15 2.91 32.04 -26.42
N ILE A 16 2.53 31.83 -27.69
CA ILE A 16 1.67 30.71 -28.10
C ILE A 16 2.37 29.36 -27.84
N ALA A 17 3.66 29.26 -28.14
CA ALA A 17 4.43 28.03 -27.92
C ALA A 17 4.55 27.68 -26.42
N ASP A 18 4.70 28.67 -25.55
CA ASP A 18 4.74 28.43 -24.10
C ASP A 18 3.37 28.05 -23.53
N TRP A 19 2.28 28.66 -24.01
CA TRP A 19 0.92 28.24 -23.65
C TRP A 19 0.63 26.79 -24.07
N LEU A 20 1.07 26.39 -25.27
CA LEU A 20 0.97 25.01 -25.75
C LEU A 20 1.75 24.02 -24.88
N LYS A 21 2.89 24.42 -24.30
CA LYS A 21 3.62 23.56 -23.35
C LYS A 21 2.88 23.40 -22.02
N THR A 22 2.25 24.45 -21.51
CA THR A 22 1.49 24.40 -20.26
C THR A 22 0.22 23.56 -20.36
N ALA A 23 -0.43 23.56 -21.53
CA ALA A 23 -1.64 22.78 -21.78
C ALA A 23 -1.38 21.30 -22.13
N ARG A 24 -0.12 20.92 -22.43
CA ARG A 24 0.22 19.55 -22.78
C ARG A 24 0.28 18.69 -21.50
N SER A 25 -0.59 17.70 -21.39
CA SER A 25 -0.43 16.66 -20.39
C SER A 25 0.95 16.01 -20.58
N ARG A 26 1.74 16.00 -19.51
CA ARG A 26 2.99 15.24 -19.46
C ARG A 26 2.74 13.90 -18.81
N ASP A 27 3.49 12.89 -19.22
CA ASP A 27 3.43 11.58 -18.60
C ASP A 27 3.87 11.65 -17.15
N PHE A 28 3.19 10.86 -16.33
CA PHE A 28 3.48 10.76 -14.91
C PHE A 28 4.77 9.96 -14.70
N THR A 29 5.75 10.54 -14.01
CA THR A 29 7.04 9.88 -13.76
C THR A 29 7.16 9.35 -12.34
N LYS A 30 8.15 8.48 -12.09
CA LYS A 30 8.48 8.03 -10.72
C LYS A 30 8.75 9.21 -9.77
N LYS A 31 9.32 10.32 -10.27
CA LYS A 31 9.55 11.52 -9.46
C LYS A 31 8.23 12.16 -9.02
N ASP A 32 7.22 12.18 -9.88
CA ASP A 32 5.89 12.69 -9.55
C ASP A 32 5.20 11.77 -8.53
N ILE A 33 5.36 10.44 -8.63
CA ILE A 33 4.86 9.49 -7.62
C ILE A 33 5.51 9.76 -6.27
N ILE A 34 6.84 9.89 -6.21
CA ILE A 34 7.56 10.17 -4.95
C ILE A 34 7.19 11.55 -4.40
N PHE A 35 6.92 12.53 -5.26
CA PHE A 35 6.54 13.88 -4.84
C PHE A 35 5.09 13.95 -4.33
N LEU A 36 4.14 13.28 -4.99
CA LEU A 36 2.73 13.23 -4.58
C LEU A 36 2.48 12.22 -3.44
N HIS A 37 3.23 11.14 -3.42
CA HIS A 37 3.23 10.10 -2.40
C HIS A 37 4.64 9.95 -1.83
N PRO A 38 5.15 10.98 -1.12
CA PRO A 38 6.36 10.81 -0.35
C PRO A 38 6.10 9.61 0.56
N SER A 39 7.01 8.62 0.57
CA SER A 39 6.87 7.47 1.46
C SER A 39 6.99 7.99 2.89
N THR A 40 5.85 8.36 3.48
CA THR A 40 5.73 8.93 4.82
C THR A 40 5.44 7.82 5.80
N THR A 41 6.23 6.74 5.75
CA THR A 41 6.18 5.77 6.83
C THR A 41 6.43 6.55 8.13
N PRO A 42 5.59 6.41 9.17
CA PRO A 42 5.69 7.22 10.39
C PRO A 42 7.03 7.03 11.13
N TYR A 43 7.81 6.04 10.73
CA TYR A 43 9.18 5.76 11.14
C TYR A 43 9.92 5.03 10.02
N PRO A 44 11.27 5.05 9.98
CA PRO A 44 12.05 4.33 8.97
C PRO A 44 11.71 2.84 8.93
N GLY A 45 11.39 2.33 7.74
CA GLY A 45 11.01 0.92 7.57
C GLY A 45 9.59 0.58 8.04
N GLY A 46 8.73 1.58 8.27
CA GLY A 46 7.33 1.34 8.59
C GLY A 46 6.63 0.53 7.49
N PHE A 47 5.86 -0.45 7.90
CA PHE A 47 5.13 -1.38 7.04
C PHE A 47 3.70 -1.53 7.53
N LYS A 48 2.85 -2.13 6.69
CA LYS A 48 1.45 -2.41 7.01
C LYS A 48 1.19 -3.90 6.88
N CYS A 49 0.26 -4.41 7.68
CA CYS A 49 -0.30 -5.73 7.55
C CYS A 49 -1.82 -5.61 7.55
N PHE A 50 -2.52 -6.58 6.95
CA PHE A 50 -3.92 -6.78 7.29
C PHE A 50 -4.01 -7.18 8.78
N THR A 51 -4.93 -6.56 9.52
CA THR A 51 -5.16 -6.87 10.93
C THR A 51 -6.64 -7.15 11.17
N CYS A 52 -6.92 -8.29 11.82
CA CYS A 52 -8.26 -8.75 12.12
C CYS A 52 -8.19 -9.81 13.24
N GLU A 53 -9.27 -9.99 13.97
CA GLU A 53 -9.39 -10.97 15.05
C GLU A 53 -10.60 -11.84 14.79
N ASP A 54 -10.36 -13.16 14.67
CA ASP A 54 -11.35 -14.22 14.44
C ASP A 54 -12.39 -13.88 13.35
N ALA A 55 -11.92 -13.33 12.24
CA ALA A 55 -12.75 -13.06 11.08
C ALA A 55 -13.28 -14.38 10.49
N VAL A 56 -14.52 -14.34 9.99
CA VAL A 56 -15.22 -15.52 9.44
C VAL A 56 -14.49 -16.14 8.24
N ASP A 57 -13.76 -15.33 7.48
CA ASP A 57 -12.89 -15.77 6.41
C ASP A 57 -11.78 -14.75 6.08
N ASN A 58 -10.94 -15.11 5.11
CA ASN A 58 -9.86 -14.25 4.64
C ASN A 58 -10.36 -13.01 3.87
N TYR A 59 -11.51 -13.10 3.20
CA TYR A 59 -12.07 -11.98 2.44
C TYR A 59 -12.54 -10.88 3.40
N GLU A 60 -13.38 -11.22 4.36
CA GLU A 60 -13.89 -10.29 5.37
C GLU A 60 -12.74 -9.67 6.18
N CYS A 61 -11.73 -10.46 6.56
CA CYS A 61 -10.53 -9.94 7.21
C CYS A 61 -9.84 -8.85 6.37
N ASN A 62 -9.57 -9.10 5.09
CA ASN A 62 -8.87 -8.15 4.23
C ASN A 62 -9.76 -6.94 3.87
N ARG A 63 -11.07 -7.14 3.75
CA ARG A 63 -12.03 -6.11 3.33
C ARG A 63 -12.18 -5.00 4.37
N TRP A 64 -12.13 -5.35 5.65
CA TRP A 64 -12.36 -4.43 6.76
C TRP A 64 -11.11 -4.05 7.55
N ALA A 65 -9.96 -4.65 7.22
CA ALA A 65 -8.68 -4.29 7.82
C ALA A 65 -8.35 -2.82 7.57
N LEU A 66 -7.92 -2.14 8.64
CA LEU A 66 -7.57 -0.74 8.60
C LEU A 66 -6.26 -0.52 7.83
N ASP A 67 -6.22 0.50 6.97
CA ASP A 67 -5.01 0.89 6.23
C ASP A 67 -4.04 1.71 7.09
N VAL A 68 -3.59 1.15 8.21
CA VAL A 68 -2.71 1.78 9.19
C VAL A 68 -1.35 1.09 9.25
N TYR A 69 -0.32 1.86 9.62
CA TYR A 69 1.02 1.31 9.87
C TYR A 69 1.05 0.46 11.13
N CYS A 70 1.85 -0.61 11.08
CA CYS A 70 2.10 -1.45 12.24
C CYS A 70 2.83 -0.66 13.36
N PRO A 71 2.81 -1.16 14.62
CA PRO A 71 3.64 -0.61 15.69
C PRO A 71 5.15 -0.79 15.41
N LYS A 72 5.97 0.12 15.95
CA LYS A 72 7.43 0.18 15.69
C LYS A 72 8.18 -1.08 16.11
N GLU A 73 7.68 -1.76 17.13
CA GLU A 73 8.29 -2.93 17.77
C GLU A 73 8.03 -4.21 16.96
N THR A 74 7.09 -4.16 16.01
CA THR A 74 6.75 -5.29 15.14
C THR A 74 7.59 -5.26 13.87
N LYS A 75 7.79 -6.45 13.27
CA LYS A 75 8.59 -6.61 12.03
C LYS A 75 7.98 -7.60 11.04
N TYR A 76 6.91 -8.31 11.42
CA TYR A 76 6.33 -9.38 10.63
C TYR A 76 4.80 -9.30 10.62
N CYS A 77 4.21 -9.79 9.54
CA CYS A 77 2.77 -10.02 9.45
C CYS A 77 2.47 -11.47 9.82
N TYR A 78 1.79 -11.68 10.92
CA TYR A 78 1.31 -12.99 11.37
C TYR A 78 -0.07 -13.27 10.77
N THR A 79 -0.32 -14.54 10.40
CA THR A 79 -1.64 -15.03 9.98
C THR A 79 -1.86 -16.40 10.60
N HIS A 80 -2.96 -16.53 11.33
CA HIS A 80 -3.48 -17.80 11.84
C HIS A 80 -4.80 -18.09 11.16
N HIS A 81 -4.86 -19.23 10.47
CA HIS A 81 -6.03 -19.64 9.69
C HIS A 81 -6.49 -21.00 10.20
N LYS A 82 -7.65 -21.01 10.87
CA LYS A 82 -8.26 -22.24 11.33
C LYS A 82 -9.18 -22.78 10.24
N LEU A 83 -8.96 -24.03 9.86
CA LEU A 83 -9.78 -24.76 8.91
C LEU A 83 -10.54 -25.89 9.62
N ASP A 84 -11.71 -26.27 9.11
CA ASP A 84 -12.37 -27.51 9.48
C ASP A 84 -11.77 -28.69 8.69
N TRP A 85 -12.20 -29.92 9.02
CA TRP A 85 -11.71 -31.13 8.35
C TRP A 85 -12.10 -31.23 6.86
N SER A 86 -13.06 -30.43 6.42
CA SER A 86 -13.47 -30.33 5.02
C SER A 86 -12.67 -29.24 4.27
N GLY A 87 -11.79 -28.50 4.97
CA GLY A 87 -11.01 -27.40 4.43
C GLY A 87 -11.76 -26.06 4.39
N ASN A 88 -12.95 -25.95 4.99
CA ASN A 88 -13.65 -24.67 5.11
C ASN A 88 -12.99 -23.81 6.18
N THR A 89 -13.05 -22.50 5.99
CA THR A 89 -12.53 -21.56 7.00
C THR A 89 -13.44 -21.53 8.22
N VAL A 90 -12.84 -21.72 9.39
CA VAL A 90 -13.49 -21.54 10.69
C VAL A 90 -13.21 -20.13 11.22
N SER A 91 -11.95 -19.70 11.16
CA SER A 91 -11.57 -18.33 11.51
C SER A 91 -10.23 -17.90 10.91
N VAL A 92 -10.04 -16.59 10.77
CA VAL A 92 -8.78 -15.96 10.35
C VAL A 92 -8.42 -14.84 11.32
N THR A 93 -7.20 -14.90 11.86
CA THR A 93 -6.62 -13.83 12.69
C THR A 93 -5.33 -13.35 12.06
N LYS A 94 -5.18 -12.04 11.87
CA LYS A 94 -3.96 -11.42 11.32
C LYS A 94 -3.49 -10.29 12.23
N ARG A 95 -2.18 -10.23 12.48
CA ARG A 95 -1.58 -9.27 13.42
C ARG A 95 -0.22 -8.80 12.95
N CYS A 96 0.15 -7.57 13.30
CA CYS A 96 1.54 -7.13 13.28
C CYS A 96 2.24 -7.70 14.52
N VAL A 97 3.37 -8.39 14.36
CA VAL A 97 4.05 -9.06 15.48
C VAL A 97 5.58 -8.94 15.45
N SER A 98 6.21 -9.23 16.59
CA SER A 98 7.66 -9.45 16.72
C SER A 98 8.07 -10.83 16.17
N LEU A 99 9.39 -11.07 16.05
CA LEU A 99 9.93 -12.35 15.56
C LEU A 99 9.46 -13.54 16.39
N GLU A 100 9.34 -13.39 17.72
CA GLU A 100 9.01 -14.45 18.67
C GLU A 100 7.68 -15.16 18.32
N ASN A 101 6.69 -14.39 17.84
CA ASN A 101 5.38 -14.91 17.43
C ASN A 101 5.41 -15.66 16.09
N CYS A 102 6.52 -15.58 15.35
CA CYS A 102 6.71 -16.21 14.04
C CYS A 102 7.79 -17.29 14.06
N LEU A 103 8.32 -17.68 15.23
CA LEU A 103 9.31 -18.76 15.33
C LEU A 103 8.69 -20.15 15.13
N THR A 104 7.40 -20.30 15.42
CA THR A 104 6.65 -21.54 15.24
C THR A 104 5.58 -21.34 14.17
N THR A 105 5.93 -21.67 12.94
CA THR A 105 5.04 -21.56 11.78
C THR A 105 4.82 -22.92 11.14
N GLY A 106 3.64 -23.10 10.57
CA GLY A 106 3.24 -24.33 9.90
C GLY A 106 1.76 -24.60 10.11
N CYS A 107 1.29 -25.68 9.53
CA CYS A 107 -0.05 -26.20 9.81
C CYS A 107 0.08 -27.33 10.83
N THR A 108 -0.85 -27.37 11.78
CA THR A 108 -0.97 -28.44 12.77
C THR A 108 -2.42 -28.84 12.86
N ASP A 109 -2.69 -30.13 12.89
CA ASP A 109 -4.03 -30.63 13.11
C ASP A 109 -4.45 -30.26 14.54
N MET A 110 -5.59 -29.57 14.68
CA MET A 110 -6.16 -29.33 16.00
C MET A 110 -6.94 -30.58 16.41
N ASP A 111 -6.48 -31.24 17.48
CA ASP A 111 -7.26 -32.29 18.14
C ASP A 111 -8.66 -31.74 18.48
N PRO A 112 -9.74 -32.55 18.36
CA PRO A 112 -11.11 -32.13 18.68
C PRO A 112 -11.30 -31.68 20.13
N GLU A 113 -10.33 -31.93 21.01
CA GLU A 113 -10.28 -31.47 22.40
C GLU A 113 -9.02 -30.63 22.59
N GLY A 114 -9.12 -29.30 22.43
CA GLY A 114 -7.99 -28.38 22.41
C GLY A 114 -6.88 -28.66 23.44
N PHE A 115 -5.64 -28.72 22.95
CA PHE A 115 -4.37 -28.86 23.67
C PHE A 115 -4.23 -30.08 24.58
N ARG A 116 -3.28 -30.96 24.23
CA ARG A 116 -2.57 -31.82 25.18
C ARG A 116 -1.15 -31.30 25.41
#